data_AF-A0A7K3BLK2-F1
#
_entry.id   AF-A0A7K3BLK2-F1
#
_cell.length_a   1.000
_cell.length_b   1.000
_cell.length_c   1.000
_cell.angle_alpha   90.00
_cell.angle_beta   90.00
_cell.angle_gamma   90.00
#
_symmetry.space_group_name_H-M   'P 1'
#
loop_
_entity.id
_entity.type
_entity.pdbx_description
1 polymer ?
#
loop_
_entity_poly.entity_id
_entity_poly.type
_entity_poly.pdbx_seq_one_letter_code
_entity_poly.pdbx_strand_id
1 'polypeptide(L)'
;MVSDSLALATCTYQEFQPVMGVPVRTTAGHPRFPLAYQLAGHARLVTPTRQLLAANLPEDAYEFSYRRLLAGHGLDAITAELAAIAAGHEPGRPLVLLCFDRLNKPGAWCHRSHLARWWTEQTGQDVPELGARPAGPPPATLFD
;
A
#
# COMPACT_ATOMS: atom_id res chain seq x y z
N MET A 1 -11.43 5.23 -25.33
CA MET A 1 -11.98 4.50 -24.18
C MET A 1 -11.14 4.90 -22.99
N VAL A 2 -11.68 5.73 -22.10
CA VAL A 2 -11.01 5.95 -20.81
C VAL A 2 -11.25 4.65 -20.06
N SER A 3 -10.27 3.75 -20.01
CA SER A 3 -10.27 2.73 -18.96
C SER A 3 -10.35 3.53 -17.67
N ASP A 4 -11.39 3.30 -16.86
CA ASP A 4 -11.41 3.79 -15.48
C ASP A 4 -10.27 3.09 -14.75
N SER A 5 -9.09 3.70 -14.85
CA SER A 5 -7.86 3.22 -14.29
C SER A 5 -7.99 3.30 -12.77
N LEU A 6 -7.87 2.16 -12.11
CA LEU A 6 -7.94 2.05 -10.66
C LEU A 6 -6.93 2.99 -10.00
N ALA A 7 -7.42 3.92 -9.17
CA ALA A 7 -6.57 4.81 -8.39
C ALA A 7 -6.19 4.14 -7.06
N LEU A 8 -4.88 4.04 -6.81
CA LEU A 8 -4.34 3.45 -5.59
C LEU A 8 -3.59 4.49 -4.77
N ALA A 9 -3.63 4.35 -3.46
CA ALA A 9 -2.79 5.08 -2.51
C ALA A 9 -2.43 4.15 -1.34
N THR A 10 -1.48 4.55 -0.50
CA THR A 10 -1.11 3.81 0.71
C THR A 10 -1.22 4.68 1.95
N CYS A 11 -1.49 4.07 3.12
CA CYS A 11 -1.48 4.76 4.41
C CYS A 11 -1.28 3.76 5.55
N THR A 12 -1.00 4.23 6.77
CA THR A 12 -1.15 3.37 7.96
C THR A 12 -2.60 3.29 8.41
N TYR A 13 -2.95 2.24 9.14
CA TYR A 13 -4.25 2.17 9.80
C TYR A 13 -4.51 3.35 10.74
N GLN A 14 -3.46 3.84 11.41
CA GLN A 14 -3.59 4.87 12.44
C GLN A 14 -3.71 6.28 11.85
N GLU A 15 -3.21 6.49 10.63
CA GLU A 15 -3.20 7.80 9.96
C GLU A 15 -4.30 7.94 8.90
N PHE A 16 -4.92 6.83 8.50
CA PHE A 16 -6.02 6.85 7.55
C PHE A 16 -7.21 7.66 8.07
N GLN A 17 -7.79 8.47 7.19
CA GLN A 17 -9.04 9.17 7.40
C GLN A 17 -10.02 8.82 6.27
N PRO A 18 -11.34 8.66 6.53
CA PRO A 18 -12.31 8.31 5.49
C PRO A 18 -12.31 9.21 4.25
N VAL A 19 -11.97 10.49 4.42
CA VAL A 19 -11.85 11.45 3.30
C VAL A 19 -10.75 11.08 2.30
N MET A 20 -9.73 10.31 2.72
CA MET A 20 -8.63 9.88 1.86
C MET A 20 -9.05 8.88 0.78
N GLY A 21 -10.10 8.09 1.01
CA GLY A 21 -10.56 7.08 0.05
C GLY A 21 -11.19 5.85 0.70
N VAL A 22 -11.07 4.72 0.02
CA VAL A 22 -11.66 3.44 0.42
C VAL A 22 -10.60 2.61 1.17
N PRO A 23 -10.76 2.33 2.48
CA PRO A 23 -9.72 1.67 3.28
C PRO A 23 -9.66 0.17 3.02
N VAL A 24 -8.55 -0.32 2.48
CA VAL A 24 -8.35 -1.74 2.14
C VAL A 24 -7.26 -2.35 3.00
N ARG A 25 -7.56 -3.48 3.65
CA ARG A 25 -6.54 -4.25 4.38
C ARG A 25 -5.61 -4.95 3.39
N THR A 26 -4.30 -4.86 3.64
CA THR A 26 -3.27 -5.64 2.94
C THR A 26 -2.36 -6.42 3.90
N THR A 27 -2.79 -6.61 5.15
CA THR A 27 -2.02 -7.29 6.21
C THR A 27 -2.52 -8.71 6.48
N ALA A 28 -1.59 -9.60 6.84
CA ALA A 28 -1.90 -10.99 7.20
C ALA A 28 -2.72 -11.11 8.50
N GLY A 29 -2.46 -10.21 9.45
CA GLY A 29 -3.25 -10.04 10.67
C GLY A 29 -4.28 -8.92 10.53
N HIS A 30 -5.36 -9.02 11.30
CA HIS A 30 -6.31 -7.93 11.47
C HIS A 30 -5.78 -6.94 12.52
N PRO A 31 -6.04 -5.62 12.39
CA PRO A 31 -5.80 -4.67 13.47
C PRO A 31 -6.51 -5.10 14.76
N ARG A 32 -5.78 -5.06 15.87
CA ARG A 32 -6.28 -5.44 17.22
C ARG A 32 -6.61 -4.22 18.09
N PHE A 33 -6.54 -3.03 17.51
CA PHE A 33 -6.95 -1.78 18.11
C PHE A 33 -8.23 -1.29 17.43
N PRO A 34 -9.08 -0.49 18.10
CA PRO A 34 -10.29 0.05 17.50
C PRO A 34 -9.94 0.97 16.32
N LEU A 35 -10.65 0.82 15.22
CA LEU A 35 -10.59 1.73 14.08
C LEU A 35 -11.80 2.67 14.12
N ALA A 36 -11.59 3.95 13.81
CA ALA A 36 -12.67 4.93 13.67
C ALA A 36 -13.45 4.79 12.34
N TYR A 37 -13.19 3.73 11.58
CA TYR A 37 -13.73 3.47 10.26
C TYR A 37 -13.81 1.95 10.00
N GLN A 38 -14.63 1.55 9.03
CA GLN A 38 -14.75 0.16 8.61
C GLN A 38 -13.85 -0.12 7.41
N LEU A 39 -13.22 -1.30 7.39
CA LEU A 39 -12.45 -1.76 6.23
C LEU A 39 -13.40 -2.19 5.12
N ALA A 40 -13.15 -1.72 3.90
CA ALA A 40 -13.92 -2.07 2.71
C ALA A 40 -13.70 -3.51 2.25
N GLY A 41 -12.53 -4.07 2.55
CA GLY A 41 -12.18 -5.41 2.12
C GLY A 41 -10.76 -5.81 2.51
N HIS A 42 -10.37 -7.00 2.06
CA HIS A 42 -9.02 -7.54 2.20
C HIS A 42 -8.49 -7.91 0.82
N ALA A 43 -7.45 -7.21 0.37
CA ALA A 43 -6.72 -7.58 -0.84
C ALA A 43 -5.70 -8.69 -0.49
N ARG A 44 -6.12 -9.94 -0.68
CA ARG A 44 -5.38 -11.14 -0.27
C ARG A 44 -4.16 -11.38 -1.13
N LEU A 45 -4.23 -11.09 -2.43
CA LEU A 45 -3.16 -11.35 -3.39
C LEU A 45 -1.96 -10.43 -3.18
N VAL A 46 -2.15 -9.28 -2.55
CA VAL A 46 -1.05 -8.36 -2.17
C VAL A 46 -0.67 -8.47 -0.70
N THR A 47 -1.24 -9.42 0.04
CA THR A 47 -0.92 -9.59 1.46
C THR A 47 0.33 -10.47 1.61
N PRO A 48 1.39 -9.99 2.31
CA PRO A 48 2.54 -10.83 2.62
C PRO A 48 2.12 -12.11 3.36
N THR A 49 2.71 -13.25 3.01
CA THR A 49 2.44 -14.50 3.73
C THR A 49 3.00 -14.44 5.16
N ARG A 50 2.40 -15.21 6.07
CA ARG A 50 2.93 -15.34 7.44
C ARG A 50 4.37 -15.88 7.46
N GLN A 51 4.71 -16.76 6.52
CA GLN A 51 6.07 -17.29 6.39
C GLN A 51 7.06 -16.17 6.03
N LEU A 52 6.72 -15.32 5.06
CA LEU A 52 7.56 -14.18 4.69
C LEU A 52 7.75 -13.21 5.86
N LEU A 53 6.67 -12.91 6.60
CA LEU A 53 6.73 -12.03 7.77
C LEU A 53 7.54 -12.64 8.93
N ALA A 54 7.52 -13.97 9.10
CA ALA A 54 8.27 -14.67 10.14
C ALA A 54 9.76 -14.86 9.80
N ALA A 55 10.17 -14.63 8.56
CA ALA A 55 11.53 -14.89 8.09
C ALA A 55 12.58 -13.87 8.58
N ASN A 56 12.16 -12.73 9.15
CA ASN A 56 13.04 -11.67 9.67
C ASN A 56 14.17 -11.26 8.70
N LEU A 57 13.79 -11.06 7.44
CA LEU A 57 14.72 -10.73 6.37
C LEU A 57 15.12 -9.25 6.41
N PRO A 58 16.35 -8.90 5.96
CA PRO A 58 16.68 -7.52 5.61
C PRO A 58 15.79 -7.02 4.46
N GLU A 59 15.69 -5.69 4.31
CA GLU A 59 14.77 -5.03 3.36
C GLU A 59 14.90 -5.57 1.93
N ASP A 60 16.13 -5.69 1.42
CA ASP A 60 16.43 -6.13 0.07
C ASP A 60 15.94 -7.57 -0.20
N ALA A 61 16.23 -8.49 0.71
CA ALA A 61 15.78 -9.87 0.63
C ALA A 61 14.26 -9.99 0.83
N TYR A 62 13.67 -9.15 1.68
CA TYR A 62 12.23 -9.06 1.86
C TYR A 62 11.55 -8.57 0.57
N GLU A 63 12.02 -7.45 0.01
CA GLU A 63 11.48 -6.85 -1.22
C GLU A 63 11.55 -7.85 -2.37
N PHE A 64 12.69 -8.51 -2.56
CA PHE A 64 12.84 -9.54 -3.59
C PHE A 64 11.81 -10.67 -3.44
N SER A 65 11.66 -11.21 -2.22
CA SER A 65 10.72 -12.29 -1.93
C SER A 65 9.26 -11.85 -2.09
N TYR A 66 8.93 -10.64 -1.64
CA TYR A 66 7.59 -10.08 -1.75
C TYR A 66 7.21 -9.79 -3.21
N ARG A 67 8.11 -9.23 -4.01
CA ARG A 67 7.89 -9.01 -5.45
C ARG A 67 7.71 -10.32 -6.21
N ARG A 68 8.42 -11.40 -5.84
CA ARG A 68 8.19 -12.73 -6.41
C ARG A 68 6.79 -13.26 -6.09
N LEU A 69 6.27 -13.00 -4.88
CA LEU A 69 4.89 -13.32 -4.53
C LEU A 69 3.90 -12.55 -5.41
N LEU A 70 4.08 -11.24 -5.57
CA LEU A 70 3.22 -10.40 -6.42
C LEU A 70 3.24 -10.89 -7.88
N ALA A 71 4.42 -11.12 -8.44
CA ALA A 71 4.59 -11.64 -9.78
C ALA A 71 3.99 -13.04 -9.95
N GLY A 72 4.07 -13.90 -8.93
CA GLY A 72 3.46 -15.22 -8.93
C GLY A 72 1.93 -15.19 -8.92
N HIS A 73 1.32 -14.17 -8.34
CA HIS A 73 -0.13 -13.94 -8.45
C HIS A 73 -0.53 -13.32 -9.79
N GLY A 74 0.33 -12.45 -10.34
CA GLY A 74 0.12 -11.79 -11.62
C GLY A 74 -0.69 -10.50 -11.52
N LEU A 75 -0.33 -9.52 -12.36
CA LEU A 75 -0.94 -8.18 -12.36
C LEU A 75 -2.45 -8.23 -12.61
N ASP A 76 -2.92 -9.05 -13.55
CA ASP A 76 -4.34 -9.14 -13.91
C ASP A 76 -5.20 -9.62 -12.74
N ALA A 77 -4.75 -10.66 -12.02
CA ALA A 77 -5.47 -11.20 -10.87
C ALA A 77 -5.52 -10.21 -9.71
N ILE A 78 -4.40 -9.52 -9.43
CA ILE A 78 -4.34 -8.46 -8.43
C ILE A 78 -5.28 -7.31 -8.81
N THR A 79 -5.26 -6.88 -10.07
CA THR A 79 -6.12 -5.82 -10.58
C THR A 79 -7.59 -6.19 -10.45
N ALA A 80 -7.95 -7.42 -10.78
CA ALA A 80 -9.31 -7.92 -10.64
C ALA A 80 -9.78 -7.96 -9.17
N GLU A 81 -8.94 -8.41 -8.23
CA GLU A 81 -9.26 -8.39 -6.80
C GLU A 81 -9.49 -6.96 -6.30
N LEU A 82 -8.62 -6.03 -6.68
CA LEU A 82 -8.75 -4.64 -6.26
C LEU A 82 -9.97 -3.97 -6.91
N ALA A 83 -10.24 -4.20 -8.19
CA ALA A 83 -11.43 -3.69 -8.87
C ALA A 83 -12.73 -4.22 -8.24
N ALA A 84 -12.74 -5.49 -7.83
CA ALA A 84 -13.89 -6.07 -7.13
C ALA A 84 -14.15 -5.40 -5.76
N ILE A 85 -13.09 -5.02 -5.04
CA ILE A 85 -13.22 -4.23 -3.80
C ILE A 85 -13.73 -2.82 -4.14
N ALA A 86 -13.22 -2.18 -5.19
CA ALA A 86 -13.63 -0.83 -5.59
C ALA A 86 -15.10 -0.74 -6.03
N ALA A 87 -15.61 -1.77 -6.70
CA ALA A 87 -16.98 -1.80 -7.25
C ALA A 87 -18.10 -1.62 -6.21
N GLY A 88 -17.82 -1.84 -4.92
CA GLY A 88 -18.75 -1.59 -3.82
C GLY A 88 -18.81 -0.12 -3.35
N HIS A 89 -18.08 0.80 -3.99
CA HIS A 89 -17.90 2.17 -3.55
C HIS A 89 -18.08 3.19 -4.67
N GLU A 90 -18.25 4.45 -4.28
CA GLU A 90 -18.38 5.58 -5.22
C GLU A 90 -17.23 5.61 -6.24
N PRO A 91 -17.53 5.72 -7.55
CA PRO A 91 -16.53 5.83 -8.60
C PRO A 91 -15.53 6.97 -8.35
N GLY A 92 -14.29 6.77 -8.78
CA GLY A 92 -13.22 7.78 -8.66
C GLY A 92 -12.60 7.92 -7.27
N ARG A 93 -13.11 7.24 -6.24
CA ARG A 93 -12.44 7.19 -4.93
C ARG A 93 -11.24 6.23 -4.97
N PRO A 94 -10.05 6.64 -4.53
CA PRO A 94 -8.89 5.74 -4.54
C PRO A 94 -9.05 4.64 -3.49
N LEU A 95 -8.55 3.45 -3.80
CA LEU A 95 -8.32 2.43 -2.79
C LEU A 95 -7.07 2.78 -1.99
N VAL A 96 -7.22 2.93 -0.69
CA VAL A 96 -6.11 3.22 0.23
C VAL A 96 -5.67 1.93 0.90
N LEU A 97 -4.52 1.42 0.49
CA LEU A 97 -3.94 0.17 0.93
C LEU A 97 -3.25 0.35 2.29
N LEU A 98 -3.79 -0.30 3.31
CA LEU A 98 -3.44 -0.06 4.71
C LEU A 98 -2.50 -1.11 5.30
N CYS A 99 -1.53 -0.65 6.09
CA CYS A 99 -0.78 -1.52 6.98
C CYS A 99 -0.44 -0.87 8.34
N PHE A 100 0.35 -1.55 9.17
CA PHE A 100 0.65 -1.13 10.54
C PHE A 100 1.79 -0.11 10.67
N ASP A 101 2.76 -0.12 9.76
CA ASP A 101 4.05 0.54 9.99
C ASP A 101 4.04 2.01 9.55
N ARG A 102 4.40 2.94 10.42
CA ARG A 102 4.55 4.35 10.03
C ARG A 102 5.83 4.55 9.23
N LEU A 103 5.74 5.30 8.14
CA LEU A 103 6.88 5.63 7.26
C LEU A 103 7.45 7.02 7.56
N ASN A 104 7.17 7.58 8.73
CA ASN A 104 7.53 8.95 9.11
C ASN A 104 9.01 9.12 9.52
N LYS A 105 9.82 8.07 9.47
CA LYS A 105 11.25 8.10 9.78
C LYS A 105 12.08 7.83 8.52
N PRO A 106 13.24 8.49 8.34
CA PRO A 106 14.16 8.16 7.26
C PRO A 106 14.53 6.67 7.28
N GLY A 107 14.54 6.03 6.12
CA GLY A 107 14.85 4.60 5.97
C GLY A 107 13.75 3.65 6.45
N ALA A 108 12.60 4.15 6.92
CA ALA A 108 11.45 3.29 7.21
C ALA A 108 10.87 2.72 5.91
N TRP A 109 10.57 1.43 5.91
CA TRP A 109 9.94 0.70 4.82
C TRP A 109 8.93 -0.30 5.39
N CYS A 110 8.02 -0.77 4.53
CA CYS A 110 7.12 -1.87 4.84
C CYS A 110 6.62 -2.50 3.53
N HIS A 111 5.75 -3.52 3.60
CA HIS A 111 5.27 -4.17 2.39
C HIS A 111 4.46 -3.25 1.47
N ARG A 112 3.74 -2.25 2.02
CA ARG A 112 2.93 -1.34 1.19
C ARG A 112 3.79 -0.39 0.35
N SER A 113 4.96 0.02 0.84
CA SER A 113 5.88 0.84 0.06
C SER A 113 6.54 0.06 -1.08
N HIS A 114 6.87 -1.22 -0.86
CA HIS A 114 7.34 -2.09 -1.95
C HIS A 114 6.23 -2.40 -2.95
N LEU A 115 4.98 -2.59 -2.48
CA LEU A 115 3.82 -2.77 -3.35
C LEU A 115 3.58 -1.55 -4.25
N ALA A 116 3.65 -0.35 -3.67
CA ALA A 116 3.52 0.91 -4.41
C ALA A 116 4.56 1.00 -5.54
N ARG A 117 5.84 0.81 -5.23
CA ARG A 117 6.93 0.82 -6.22
C ARG A 117 6.72 -0.23 -7.31
N TRP A 118 6.43 -1.47 -6.92
CA TRP A 118 6.16 -2.55 -7.86
C TRP A 118 4.97 -2.24 -8.79
N TRP A 119 3.85 -1.75 -8.24
CA TRP A 119 2.68 -1.37 -9.02
C TRP A 119 3.00 -0.29 -10.04
N THR A 120 3.70 0.77 -9.62
CA THR A 120 4.12 1.85 -10.51
C THR A 120 5.04 1.35 -11.63
N GLU A 121 5.96 0.43 -11.34
CA GLU A 121 6.81 -0.18 -12.36
C GLU A 121 6.02 -1.05 -13.35
N GLN A 122 4.99 -1.77 -12.90
CA GLN A 122 4.17 -2.63 -13.77
C GLN A 122 3.17 -1.85 -14.62
N THR A 123 2.64 -0.73 -14.11
CA THR A 123 1.48 -0.04 -14.70
C THR A 123 1.77 1.38 -15.17
N GLY A 124 2.87 1.98 -14.71
CA GLY A 124 3.15 3.41 -14.86
C GLY A 124 2.30 4.32 -13.95
N GLN A 125 1.43 3.77 -13.11
CA GLN A 125 0.55 4.55 -12.23
C GLN A 125 1.23 4.80 -10.88
N ASP A 126 1.34 6.06 -10.47
CA ASP A 126 1.87 6.40 -9.15
C ASP A 126 0.92 5.96 -8.02
N VAL A 127 1.50 5.53 -6.90
CA VAL A 127 0.77 5.09 -5.71
C VAL A 127 1.26 5.89 -4.51
N PRO A 128 0.66 7.08 -4.23
CA PRO A 128 1.16 7.97 -3.20
C PRO A 128 0.90 7.43 -1.78
N GLU A 129 1.90 7.60 -0.90
CA GLU A 129 1.71 7.45 0.56
C GLU A 129 1.04 8.71 1.12
N LEU A 130 -0.15 8.54 1.72
CA LEU A 130 -0.97 9.61 2.32
C LEU A 130 -0.72 9.80 3.83
N GLY A 131 -0.02 8.86 4.46
CA GLY A 131 0.43 8.99 5.85
C GLY A 131 1.57 9.99 6.02
N ALA A 132 2.01 10.19 7.27
CA ALA A 132 3.14 11.09 7.53
C ALA A 132 4.42 10.56 6.87
N ARG A 133 5.12 11.46 6.18
CA ARG A 133 6.41 11.22 5.56
C ARG A 133 7.53 11.82 6.43
N PRO A 134 8.77 11.34 6.31
CA PRO A 134 9.90 11.99 6.97
C PRO A 134 9.98 13.44 6.51
N ALA A 135 10.36 14.35 7.41
CA ALA A 135 10.73 15.69 6.98
C ALA A 135 11.85 15.57 5.95
N GLY A 136 11.67 16.20 4.78
CA GLY A 136 12.75 16.31 3.82
C GLY A 136 13.96 17.01 4.45
N PRO A 137 15.17 16.87 3.88
CA PRO A 137 16.25 17.77 4.25
C PRO A 137 15.74 19.22 4.10
N PRO A 138 16.14 20.14 4.99
CA PRO A 138 15.83 21.55 4.78
C PRO A 138 16.29 21.93 3.36
N PRO A 139 15.54 22.80 2.65
CA PRO A 139 15.96 23.24 1.33
C PRO A 139 17.40 23.75 1.43
N ALA A 140 18.27 23.29 0.52
CA ALA A 140 19.63 23.80 0.44
C ALA A 140 19.55 25.32 0.35
N THR A 141 20.07 26.01 1.37
CA THR A 141 20.14 27.46 1.31
C THR A 141 21.22 27.82 0.30
N LEU A 142 21.00 28.88 -0.49
CA LEU A 142 21.94 29.38 -1.51
C LEU A 142 23.33 29.79 -0.96
N PHE A 143 23.58 29.57 0.33
CA PHE A 143 24.76 30.01 1.06
C PHE A 143 25.64 28.85 1.58
N ASP A 144 25.47 27.64 1.05
CA ASP A 144 26.39 26.50 1.27
C ASP A 144 27.42 26.36 0.14
#